data_AF-A0A519STQ7-F1
#
_entry.id   AF-A0A519STQ7-F1
#
_cell.length_a   1.000
_cell.length_b   1.000
_cell.length_c   1.000
_cell.angle_alpha   90.00
_cell.angle_beta   90.00
_cell.angle_gamma   90.00
#
_symmetry.space_group_name_H-M   'P 1'
#
loop_
_entity.id
_entity.type
_entity.pdbx_description
1 polymer ?
#
loop_
_entity_poly.entity_id
_entity_poly.type
_entity_poly.pdbx_seq_one_letter_code
_entity_poly.pdbx_strand_id
1 'polypeptide(L)'
;VHGNTIQATSRELLDTQYEGSESTIAHELFHHWFGDYVTCESWSNLPLNESFANYSQYLWAEHKYGPDQAGLVQQHDLAAYLEEANDKREPLIRYRYQNREDMFDRHSYEKGGRVLHMLRKYVGDDAFFAALNLYLTKNKYTAVEISKLREAFEETTGEDLMWFFDQWFMQRGHPELKITHSYSNGQLLLRVRQMQDTIFQPIYRLPVTVTIWQKDKANDHRITITKTDETFSFLAADRPSLVKFDNEAQLLGEIDEERSSEELVFQFYHARNYLQRAEPLDLLHNKAADAGVSGMYRNALQDNFYAIRRSALDHLRAYRGSAPTAVRSEIQHFATADPSSAVRAQAITTLAS
;
A
#
# COMPACT_ATOMS: atom_id res chain seq x y z
N VAL A 1 -0.80 21.11 -19.24
CA VAL A 1 -1.36 20.41 -18.07
C VAL A 1 -1.37 18.91 -18.29
N HIS A 2 -1.72 18.38 -19.47
CA HIS A 2 -1.56 16.94 -19.73
C HIS A 2 -0.91 16.68 -21.09
N GLY A 3 -0.07 15.63 -21.17
CA GLY A 3 0.58 15.20 -22.40
C GLY A 3 -0.38 14.57 -23.41
N ASN A 4 0.05 14.41 -24.67
CA ASN A 4 -0.78 13.80 -25.73
C ASN A 4 -1.22 12.35 -25.41
N THR A 5 -0.57 11.70 -24.45
CA THR A 5 -0.83 10.31 -24.02
C THR A 5 -2.16 10.13 -23.30
N ILE A 6 -2.83 11.21 -22.84
CA ILE A 6 -4.16 11.11 -22.22
C ILE A 6 -5.31 11.24 -23.23
N GLN A 7 -5.02 11.50 -24.51
CA GLN A 7 -6.06 11.59 -25.54
C GLN A 7 -6.48 10.18 -25.97
N ALA A 8 -7.76 9.87 -25.79
CA ALA A 8 -8.35 8.60 -26.18
C ALA A 8 -9.69 8.80 -26.88
N THR A 9 -9.99 7.95 -27.84
CA THR A 9 -11.31 7.85 -28.46
C THR A 9 -12.32 7.23 -27.51
N SER A 10 -13.62 7.41 -27.75
CA SER A 10 -14.68 6.76 -26.96
C SER A 10 -14.54 5.23 -26.90
N ARG A 11 -13.90 4.62 -27.91
CA ARG A 11 -13.65 3.17 -27.95
C ARG A 11 -12.49 2.76 -27.05
N GLU A 12 -11.39 3.51 -27.07
CA GLU A 12 -10.21 3.23 -26.22
C GLU A 12 -10.50 3.49 -24.73
N LEU A 13 -11.39 4.43 -24.43
CA LEU A 13 -11.84 4.68 -23.05
C LEU A 13 -12.53 3.48 -22.40
N LEU A 14 -13.09 2.55 -23.18
CA LEU A 14 -13.70 1.32 -22.65
C LEU A 14 -12.65 0.36 -22.06
N ASP A 15 -11.39 0.49 -22.46
CA ASP A 15 -10.27 -0.33 -22.01
C ASP A 15 -9.34 0.41 -21.05
N THR A 16 -9.64 1.67 -20.75
CA THR A 16 -8.81 2.49 -19.86
C THR A 16 -9.13 2.18 -18.40
N GLN A 17 -8.10 1.87 -17.63
CA GLN A 17 -8.16 1.72 -16.18
C GLN A 17 -7.81 3.03 -15.49
N TYR A 18 -8.13 3.13 -14.19
CA TYR A 18 -7.84 4.32 -13.39
C TYR A 18 -6.37 4.76 -13.51
N GLU A 19 -5.42 3.81 -13.44
CA GLU A 19 -3.98 4.10 -13.50
C GLU A 19 -3.49 4.64 -14.85
N GLY A 20 -4.32 4.63 -15.90
CA GLY A 20 -3.94 5.08 -17.23
C GLY A 20 -3.89 6.60 -17.38
N SER A 21 -5.05 7.24 -17.49
CA SER A 21 -5.14 8.68 -17.77
C SER A 21 -5.70 9.49 -16.61
N GLU A 22 -6.66 8.94 -15.86
CA GLU A 22 -7.31 9.67 -14.78
C GLU A 22 -6.37 9.92 -13.59
N SER A 23 -5.53 8.94 -13.25
CA SER A 23 -4.51 9.10 -12.21
C SER A 23 -3.57 10.28 -12.52
N THR A 24 -3.04 10.35 -13.74
CA THR A 24 -2.22 11.48 -14.20
C THR A 24 -2.98 12.80 -14.16
N ILE A 25 -4.26 12.82 -14.55
CA ILE A 25 -5.06 14.05 -14.47
C ILE A 25 -5.21 14.51 -13.02
N ALA A 26 -5.48 13.60 -12.07
CA ALA A 26 -5.57 13.91 -10.66
C ALA A 26 -4.24 14.47 -10.10
N HIS A 27 -3.11 13.88 -10.50
CA HIS A 27 -1.77 14.33 -10.14
C HIS A 27 -1.54 15.79 -10.57
N GLU A 28 -1.69 16.05 -11.88
CA GLU A 28 -1.41 17.36 -12.47
C GLU A 28 -2.36 18.46 -11.97
N LEU A 29 -3.64 18.13 -11.73
CA LEU A 29 -4.59 19.09 -11.16
C LEU A 29 -4.30 19.42 -9.69
N PHE A 30 -3.66 18.50 -8.96
CA PHE A 30 -3.32 18.73 -7.55
C PHE A 30 -2.19 19.75 -7.39
N HIS A 31 -1.34 19.93 -8.41
CA HIS A 31 -0.28 20.93 -8.39
C HIS A 31 -0.78 22.36 -8.22
N HIS A 32 -2.06 22.64 -8.56
CA HIS A 32 -2.68 23.93 -8.27
C HIS A 32 -2.55 24.33 -6.79
N TRP A 33 -2.57 23.37 -5.85
CA TRP A 33 -2.36 23.63 -4.41
C TRP A 33 -0.91 23.40 -3.99
N PHE A 34 -0.30 22.29 -4.42
CA PHE A 34 1.04 21.87 -4.02
C PHE A 34 1.99 21.92 -5.22
N GLY A 35 2.72 23.03 -5.34
CA GLY A 35 3.56 23.36 -6.50
C GLY A 35 3.30 24.77 -6.99
N ASP A 36 2.03 25.16 -7.17
CA ASP A 36 1.66 26.49 -7.68
C ASP A 36 1.28 27.46 -6.56
N TYR A 37 0.32 27.08 -5.69
CA TYR A 37 -0.15 27.95 -4.60
C TYR A 37 0.86 28.06 -3.46
N VAL A 38 1.49 26.94 -3.10
CA VAL A 38 2.65 26.86 -2.21
C VAL A 38 3.68 25.95 -2.88
N THR A 39 4.91 26.43 -3.06
CA THR A 39 5.97 25.67 -3.75
C THR A 39 7.10 25.30 -2.78
N CYS A 40 7.88 24.27 -3.12
CA CYS A 40 9.15 24.00 -2.47
C CYS A 40 10.17 25.13 -2.71
N GLU A 41 10.96 25.49 -1.68
CA GLU A 41 12.04 26.50 -1.77
C GLU A 41 13.23 26.03 -2.63
N SER A 42 13.48 24.73 -2.66
CA SER A 42 14.60 24.10 -3.36
C SER A 42 14.21 22.73 -3.86
N TRP A 43 14.98 22.19 -4.81
CA TRP A 43 14.79 20.81 -5.29
C TRP A 43 14.95 19.79 -4.16
N SER A 44 15.71 20.09 -3.11
CA SER A 44 15.79 19.27 -1.89
C SER A 44 14.42 19.01 -1.25
N ASN A 45 13.49 19.96 -1.41
CA ASN A 45 12.13 19.93 -0.87
C ASN A 45 11.09 19.56 -1.95
N LEU A 46 11.51 19.09 -3.14
CA LEU A 46 10.62 18.64 -4.22
C LEU A 46 9.49 17.69 -3.76
N PRO A 47 9.68 16.77 -2.78
CA PRO A 47 8.59 15.96 -2.25
C PRO A 47 7.36 16.76 -1.78
N LEU A 48 7.51 18.02 -1.33
CA LEU A 48 6.37 18.86 -0.96
C LEU A 48 5.44 19.17 -2.15
N ASN A 49 5.93 19.07 -3.37
CA ASN A 49 5.15 19.19 -4.59
C ASN A 49 4.74 17.80 -5.08
N GLU A 50 5.72 16.94 -5.37
CA GLU A 50 5.52 15.68 -6.10
C GLU A 50 4.86 14.58 -5.25
N SER A 51 5.21 14.46 -3.96
CA SER A 51 4.60 13.44 -3.10
C SER A 51 3.13 13.71 -2.86
N PHE A 52 2.75 14.98 -2.77
CA PHE A 52 1.37 15.41 -2.61
C PHE A 52 0.57 15.20 -3.89
N ALA A 53 1.14 15.53 -5.05
CA ALA A 53 0.53 15.23 -6.34
C ALA A 53 0.42 13.72 -6.57
N ASN A 54 1.40 12.91 -6.14
CA ASN A 54 1.28 11.45 -6.15
C ASN A 54 0.14 10.99 -5.22
N TYR A 55 0.09 11.51 -3.99
CA TYR A 55 -0.92 11.11 -3.02
C TYR A 55 -2.36 11.50 -3.44
N SER A 56 -2.51 12.54 -4.26
CA SER A 56 -3.82 12.91 -4.83
C SER A 56 -4.42 11.79 -5.69
N GLN A 57 -3.58 10.97 -6.32
CA GLN A 57 -4.00 9.81 -7.09
C GLN A 57 -4.72 8.80 -6.18
N TYR A 58 -4.21 8.58 -4.97
CA TYR A 58 -4.90 7.76 -3.98
C TYR A 58 -6.24 8.40 -3.55
N LEU A 59 -6.21 9.69 -3.20
CA LEU A 59 -7.39 10.40 -2.70
C LEU A 59 -8.53 10.43 -3.72
N TRP A 60 -8.21 10.64 -4.99
CA TRP A 60 -9.19 10.64 -6.07
C TRP A 60 -9.72 9.23 -6.36
N ALA A 61 -8.86 8.21 -6.33
CA ALA A 61 -9.27 6.82 -6.47
C ALA A 61 -10.26 6.41 -5.37
N GLU A 62 -9.94 6.76 -4.11
CA GLU A 62 -10.80 6.52 -2.94
C GLU A 62 -12.15 7.21 -3.11
N HIS A 63 -12.16 8.48 -3.52
CA HIS A 63 -13.38 9.26 -3.69
C HIS A 63 -14.29 8.74 -4.80
N LYS A 64 -13.74 8.45 -5.99
CA LYS A 64 -14.52 8.13 -7.19
C LYS A 64 -14.84 6.63 -7.33
N TYR A 65 -13.87 5.78 -7.01
CA TYR A 65 -13.93 4.33 -7.26
C TYR A 65 -13.99 3.50 -5.97
N GLY A 66 -13.80 4.14 -4.81
CA GLY A 66 -13.88 3.49 -3.51
C GLY A 66 -12.53 2.96 -3.00
N PRO A 67 -12.53 2.39 -1.79
CA PRO A 67 -11.30 2.04 -1.06
C PRO A 67 -10.48 0.93 -1.71
N ASP A 68 -11.11 0.04 -2.49
CA ASP A 68 -10.37 -1.05 -3.16
C ASP A 68 -9.48 -0.53 -4.28
N GLN A 69 -9.96 0.42 -5.08
CA GLN A 69 -9.14 1.06 -6.11
C GLN A 69 -8.02 1.89 -5.48
N ALA A 70 -8.30 2.57 -4.36
CA ALA A 70 -7.26 3.29 -3.61
C ALA A 70 -6.21 2.32 -3.05
N GLY A 71 -6.64 1.15 -2.56
CA GLY A 71 -5.74 0.07 -2.14
C GLY A 71 -4.85 -0.44 -3.28
N LEU A 72 -5.38 -0.56 -4.50
CA LEU A 72 -4.61 -0.96 -5.68
C LEU A 72 -3.52 0.08 -6.02
N VAL A 73 -3.84 1.38 -5.95
CA VAL A 73 -2.86 2.46 -6.10
C VAL A 73 -1.74 2.31 -5.07
N GLN A 74 -2.09 2.10 -3.79
CA GLN A 74 -1.10 1.90 -2.72
C GLN A 74 -0.22 0.67 -2.95
N GLN A 75 -0.76 -0.41 -3.51
CA GLN A 75 0.00 -1.61 -3.83
C GLN A 75 1.03 -1.31 -4.93
N HIS A 76 0.62 -0.63 -6.00
CA HIS A 76 1.50 -0.25 -7.10
C HIS A 76 2.60 0.71 -6.64
N ASP A 77 2.25 1.72 -5.84
CA ASP A 77 3.20 2.70 -5.32
C ASP A 77 4.27 2.04 -4.44
N LEU A 78 3.85 1.12 -3.56
CA LEU A 78 4.79 0.36 -2.74
C LEU A 78 5.72 -0.49 -3.60
N ALA A 79 5.19 -1.22 -4.59
CA ALA A 79 6.00 -2.06 -5.47
C ALA A 79 7.02 -1.25 -6.28
N ALA A 80 6.59 -0.12 -6.88
CA ALA A 80 7.46 0.75 -7.67
C ALA A 80 8.57 1.39 -6.82
N TYR A 81 8.26 1.81 -5.59
CA TYR A 81 9.28 2.29 -4.66
C TYR A 81 10.27 1.19 -4.27
N LEU A 82 9.79 0.01 -3.86
CA LEU A 82 10.66 -1.09 -3.43
C LEU A 82 11.56 -1.59 -4.56
N GLU A 83 11.08 -1.57 -5.80
CA GLU A 83 11.90 -1.86 -6.98
C GLU A 83 13.11 -0.93 -7.06
N GLU A 84 12.90 0.39 -7.02
CA GLU A 84 13.99 1.38 -7.03
C GLU A 84 14.89 1.28 -5.77
N ALA A 85 14.30 0.93 -4.62
CA ALA A 85 15.01 0.81 -3.35
C ALA A 85 16.06 -0.31 -3.33
N ASN A 86 16.05 -1.22 -4.30
CA ASN A 86 17.10 -2.21 -4.52
C ASN A 86 18.39 -1.58 -5.06
N ASP A 87 18.27 -0.51 -5.85
CA ASP A 87 19.41 0.16 -6.49
C ASP A 87 19.92 1.33 -5.66
N LYS A 88 19.01 2.16 -5.11
CA LYS A 88 19.35 3.32 -4.29
C LYS A 88 18.34 3.54 -3.18
N ARG A 89 18.80 4.02 -2.04
CA ARG A 89 17.95 4.39 -0.90
C ARG A 89 18.29 5.80 -0.43
N GLU A 90 17.41 6.74 -0.74
CA GLU A 90 17.59 8.15 -0.40
C GLU A 90 16.57 8.62 0.66
N PRO A 91 16.88 9.69 1.41
CA PRO A 91 15.88 10.46 2.13
C PRO A 91 14.88 11.10 1.15
N LEU A 92 13.66 11.41 1.62
CA LEU A 92 12.75 12.25 0.84
C LEU A 92 13.37 13.64 0.67
N ILE A 93 13.75 14.25 1.80
CA ILE A 93 14.37 15.57 1.83
C ILE A 93 15.89 15.39 1.80
N ARG A 94 16.50 15.69 0.65
CA ARG A 94 17.94 15.52 0.43
C ARG A 94 18.58 16.84 0.02
N TYR A 95 19.42 17.38 0.90
CA TYR A 95 20.15 18.64 0.66
C TYR A 95 21.39 18.48 -0.21
N ARG A 96 21.71 17.26 -0.64
CA ARG A 96 22.87 16.94 -1.47
C ARG A 96 22.41 16.08 -2.65
N TYR A 97 22.45 16.66 -3.83
CA TYR A 97 22.19 16.00 -5.12
C TYR A 97 23.17 16.57 -6.16
N GLN A 98 23.48 15.82 -7.21
CA GLN A 98 24.39 16.30 -8.26
C GLN A 98 23.63 17.09 -9.32
N ASN A 99 22.43 16.63 -9.66
CA ASN A 99 21.52 17.26 -10.59
C ASN A 99 20.12 17.31 -9.97
N ARG A 100 19.34 18.35 -10.29
CA ARG A 100 17.93 18.42 -9.88
C ARG A 100 17.13 17.20 -10.37
N GLU A 101 17.51 16.64 -11.53
CA GLU A 101 16.83 15.46 -12.11
C GLU A 101 16.94 14.24 -11.18
N ASP A 102 17.94 14.20 -10.29
CA ASP A 102 18.09 13.14 -9.28
C ASP A 102 16.91 13.11 -8.31
N MET A 103 16.20 14.24 -8.13
CA MET A 103 15.04 14.36 -7.25
C MET A 103 13.77 13.79 -7.86
N PHE A 104 13.70 13.62 -9.19
CA PHE A 104 12.50 13.15 -9.89
C PHE A 104 12.53 11.62 -9.98
N ASP A 105 12.31 10.96 -8.84
CA ASP A 105 12.46 9.51 -8.67
C ASP A 105 11.39 8.91 -7.75
N ARG A 106 11.36 7.57 -7.62
CA ARG A 106 10.29 6.88 -6.87
C ARG A 106 10.31 7.18 -5.36
N HIS A 107 11.38 7.81 -4.88
CA HIS A 107 11.43 8.36 -3.53
C HIS A 107 10.55 9.62 -3.43
N SER A 108 10.72 10.59 -4.32
CA SER A 108 9.91 11.82 -4.27
C SER A 108 8.44 11.59 -4.63
N TYR A 109 8.13 10.59 -5.45
CA TYR A 109 6.77 10.25 -5.87
C TYR A 109 6.09 9.26 -4.92
N GLU A 110 6.33 7.97 -5.12
CA GLU A 110 5.56 6.89 -4.49
C GLU A 110 5.88 6.73 -3.00
N LYS A 111 7.18 6.73 -2.62
CA LYS A 111 7.57 6.69 -1.21
C LYS A 111 6.96 7.86 -0.45
N GLY A 112 7.06 9.06 -1.01
CA GLY A 112 6.52 10.26 -0.41
C GLY A 112 5.00 10.22 -0.26
N GLY A 113 4.28 9.80 -1.30
CA GLY A 113 2.82 9.61 -1.23
C GLY A 113 2.41 8.60 -0.16
N ARG A 114 3.15 7.49 -0.03
CA ARG A 114 2.95 6.51 1.04
C ARG A 114 3.25 7.05 2.44
N VAL A 115 4.31 7.85 2.60
CA VAL A 115 4.62 8.52 3.88
C VAL A 115 3.50 9.48 4.28
N LEU A 116 2.94 10.24 3.34
CA LEU A 116 1.78 11.10 3.59
C LEU A 116 0.54 10.29 4.00
N HIS A 117 0.32 9.13 3.37
CA HIS A 117 -0.76 8.23 3.79
C HIS A 117 -0.54 7.72 5.22
N MET A 118 0.66 7.26 5.58
CA MET A 118 0.98 6.86 6.95
C MET A 118 0.74 8.00 7.95
N LEU A 119 1.09 9.24 7.58
CA LEU A 119 0.81 10.41 8.42
C LEU A 119 -0.70 10.60 8.61
N ARG A 120 -1.51 10.58 7.55
CA ARG A 120 -2.99 10.65 7.62
C ARG A 120 -3.54 9.60 8.56
N LYS A 121 -3.04 8.37 8.47
CA LYS A 121 -3.51 7.25 9.26
C LYS A 121 -3.11 7.33 10.72
N TYR A 122 -1.95 7.91 11.00
CA TYR A 122 -1.49 8.18 12.36
C TYR A 122 -2.30 9.29 13.04
N VAL A 123 -2.48 10.45 12.39
CA VAL A 123 -3.15 11.61 12.99
C VAL A 123 -4.68 11.58 12.85
N GLY A 124 -5.21 10.78 11.92
CA GLY A 124 -6.62 10.73 11.55
C GLY A 124 -7.00 11.75 10.48
N ASP A 125 -8.07 11.45 9.73
CA ASP A 125 -8.52 12.22 8.58
C ASP A 125 -8.80 13.70 8.90
N ASP A 126 -9.55 13.97 9.96
CA ASP A 126 -9.94 15.34 10.35
C ASP A 126 -8.70 16.21 10.63
N ALA A 127 -7.75 15.69 11.41
CA ALA A 127 -6.52 16.39 11.73
C ALA A 127 -5.62 16.55 10.50
N PHE A 128 -5.53 15.53 9.64
CA PHE A 128 -4.73 15.56 8.42
C PHE A 128 -5.21 16.68 7.49
N PHE A 129 -6.50 16.70 7.13
CA PHE A 129 -7.01 17.72 6.20
C PHE A 129 -7.04 19.13 6.81
N ALA A 130 -7.27 19.25 8.14
CA ALA A 130 -7.14 20.53 8.83
C ALA A 130 -5.70 21.07 8.78
N ALA A 131 -4.69 20.21 9.01
CA ALA A 131 -3.28 20.58 8.95
C ALA A 131 -2.86 21.00 7.53
N LEU A 132 -3.34 20.32 6.49
CA LEU A 132 -3.07 20.73 5.10
C LEU A 132 -3.71 22.09 4.77
N ASN A 133 -4.93 22.36 5.24
CA ASN A 133 -5.55 23.66 5.06
C ASN A 133 -4.74 24.77 5.77
N LEU A 134 -4.32 24.52 7.01
CA LEU A 134 -3.48 25.43 7.77
C LEU A 134 -2.14 25.72 7.06
N TYR A 135 -1.47 24.66 6.59
CA TYR A 135 -0.22 24.76 5.83
C TYR A 135 -0.38 25.62 4.58
N LEU A 136 -1.38 25.34 3.74
CA LEU A 136 -1.60 26.07 2.49
C LEU A 136 -1.96 27.54 2.75
N THR A 137 -2.84 27.81 3.73
CA THR A 137 -3.32 29.17 4.00
C THR A 137 -2.24 30.06 4.64
N LYS A 138 -1.42 29.52 5.55
CA LYS A 138 -0.32 30.26 6.17
C LYS A 138 0.82 30.57 5.21
N ASN A 139 1.07 29.68 4.24
CA ASN A 139 2.23 29.78 3.35
C ASN A 139 1.87 30.18 1.91
N LYS A 140 0.64 30.65 1.68
CA LYS A 140 0.16 31.03 0.35
C LYS A 140 1.12 31.95 -0.40
N TYR A 141 1.37 31.64 -1.67
CA TYR A 141 2.27 32.39 -2.57
C TYR A 141 3.70 32.54 -2.06
N THR A 142 4.17 31.58 -1.26
CA THR A 142 5.56 31.51 -0.78
C THR A 142 6.20 30.19 -1.14
N ALA A 143 7.53 30.18 -1.08
CA ALA A 143 8.31 28.96 -1.17
C ALA A 143 8.67 28.48 0.25
N VAL A 144 8.58 27.18 0.51
CA VAL A 144 8.72 26.60 1.86
C VAL A 144 9.64 25.38 1.91
N GLU A 145 10.12 25.12 3.12
CA GLU A 145 10.79 23.87 3.49
C GLU A 145 9.84 22.94 4.25
N ILE A 146 10.21 21.67 4.36
CA ILE A 146 9.45 20.62 5.06
C ILE A 146 9.11 20.97 6.53
N SER A 147 9.91 21.84 7.16
CA SER A 147 9.65 22.36 8.51
C SER A 147 8.27 23.02 8.63
N LYS A 148 7.79 23.71 7.59
CA LYS A 148 6.48 24.36 7.58
C LYS A 148 5.32 23.38 7.53
N LEU A 149 5.50 22.23 6.88
CA LEU A 149 4.52 21.15 6.93
C LEU A 149 4.45 20.58 8.35
N ARG A 150 5.60 20.26 8.94
CA ARG A 150 5.67 19.76 10.32
C ARG A 150 5.00 20.72 11.31
N GLU A 151 5.36 22.00 11.28
CA GLU A 151 4.78 23.04 12.15
C GLU A 151 3.25 23.09 12.04
N ALA A 152 2.69 23.01 10.83
CA ALA A 152 1.24 23.02 10.63
C ALA A 152 0.55 21.76 11.22
N PHE A 153 1.18 20.59 11.08
CA PHE A 153 0.68 19.37 11.68
C PHE A 153 0.74 19.41 13.21
N GLU A 154 1.88 19.81 13.79
CA GLU A 154 2.05 19.92 15.24
C GLU A 154 1.11 20.97 15.86
N GLU A 155 0.87 22.09 15.18
CA GLU A 155 -0.11 23.10 15.63
C GLU A 155 -1.54 22.56 15.60
N THR A 156 -1.87 21.72 14.62
CA THR A 156 -3.21 21.14 14.47
C THR A 156 -3.47 20.01 15.46
N THR A 157 -2.49 19.12 15.66
CA THR A 157 -2.64 17.93 16.51
C THR A 157 -2.28 18.19 17.98
N GLY A 158 -1.44 19.20 18.25
CA GLY A 158 -0.84 19.43 19.57
C GLY A 158 0.21 18.39 19.97
N GLU A 159 0.66 17.53 19.03
CA GLU A 159 1.67 16.50 19.25
C GLU A 159 3.02 16.94 18.67
N ASP A 160 4.14 16.60 19.32
CA ASP A 160 5.48 16.70 18.72
C ASP A 160 5.67 15.57 17.70
N LEU A 161 5.74 15.95 16.42
CA LEU A 161 5.87 15.03 15.29
C LEU A 161 7.29 15.00 14.73
N MET A 162 8.27 15.60 15.41
CA MET A 162 9.67 15.57 15.01
C MET A 162 10.14 14.13 14.74
N TRP A 163 9.75 13.18 15.58
CA TRP A 163 10.10 11.77 15.39
C TRP A 163 9.62 11.21 14.03
N PHE A 164 8.43 11.59 13.58
CA PHE A 164 7.84 11.11 12.33
C PHE A 164 8.56 11.76 11.15
N PHE A 165 8.74 13.08 11.21
CA PHE A 165 9.38 13.85 10.15
C PHE A 165 10.86 13.51 10.00
N ASP A 166 11.60 13.33 11.09
CA ASP A 166 12.98 12.87 11.04
C ASP A 166 13.06 11.49 10.38
N GLN A 167 12.32 10.51 10.90
CA GLN A 167 12.36 9.13 10.42
C GLN A 167 11.95 8.97 8.96
N TRP A 168 10.87 9.62 8.52
CA TRP A 168 10.30 9.34 7.20
C TRP A 168 10.72 10.32 6.11
N PHE A 169 11.06 11.56 6.47
CA PHE A 169 11.48 12.57 5.50
C PHE A 169 13.00 12.75 5.46
N MET A 170 13.68 12.71 6.60
CA MET A 170 15.12 13.02 6.70
C MET A 170 16.01 11.78 6.66
N GLN A 171 15.53 10.62 7.11
CA GLN A 171 16.27 9.37 7.05
C GLN A 171 16.02 8.61 5.73
N ARG A 172 17.03 7.84 5.32
CA ARG A 172 16.97 6.99 4.13
C ARG A 172 16.34 5.64 4.43
N GLY A 173 15.83 5.01 3.36
CA GLY A 173 15.37 3.63 3.40
C GLY A 173 13.96 3.45 3.97
N HIS A 174 13.70 2.23 4.43
CA HIS A 174 12.43 1.75 4.98
C HIS A 174 12.68 0.60 5.98
N PRO A 175 11.73 0.24 6.84
CA PRO A 175 11.86 -0.94 7.71
C PRO A 175 11.80 -2.24 6.91
N GLU A 176 12.70 -3.18 7.23
CA GLU A 176 12.67 -4.56 6.76
C GLU A 176 12.31 -5.45 7.96
N LEU A 177 11.12 -6.04 7.97
CA LEU A 177 10.57 -6.68 9.16
C LEU A 177 10.48 -8.20 9.01
N LYS A 178 10.94 -8.92 10.03
CA LYS A 178 10.63 -10.34 10.22
C LYS A 178 9.66 -10.49 11.38
N ILE A 179 8.46 -11.00 11.09
CA ILE A 179 7.39 -11.22 12.05
C ILE A 179 7.20 -12.72 12.27
N THR A 180 7.26 -13.16 13.53
CA THR A 180 6.99 -14.55 13.90
C THR A 180 5.98 -14.64 15.03
N HIS A 181 5.24 -15.74 15.02
CA HIS A 181 4.15 -16.02 15.95
C HIS A 181 4.43 -17.31 16.71
N SER A 182 4.14 -17.34 18.01
CA SER A 182 4.11 -18.59 18.77
C SER A 182 2.96 -18.59 19.76
N TYR A 183 2.28 -19.72 19.90
CA TYR A 183 1.16 -19.88 20.81
C TYR A 183 1.41 -21.05 21.74
N SER A 184 1.33 -20.80 23.06
CA SER A 184 1.41 -21.84 24.08
C SER A 184 0.65 -21.43 25.33
N ASN A 185 0.01 -22.38 26.01
CA ASN A 185 -0.62 -22.18 27.32
C ASN A 185 -1.56 -20.95 27.41
N GLY A 186 -2.37 -20.70 26.38
CA GLY A 186 -3.32 -19.57 26.37
C GLY A 186 -2.69 -18.21 26.08
N GLN A 187 -1.43 -18.19 25.62
CA GLN A 187 -0.67 -16.97 25.35
C GLN A 187 -0.12 -17.00 23.93
N LEU A 188 -0.38 -15.93 23.17
CA LEU A 188 0.24 -15.64 21.89
C LEU A 188 1.42 -14.70 22.13
N LEU A 189 2.58 -15.05 21.57
CA LEU A 189 3.73 -14.18 21.45
C LEU A 189 3.91 -13.78 19.99
N LEU A 190 3.96 -12.47 19.75
CA LEU A 190 4.30 -11.85 18.48
C LEU A 190 5.70 -11.26 18.61
N ARG A 191 6.66 -11.78 17.85
CA ARG A 191 8.01 -11.22 17.81
C ARG A 191 8.21 -10.45 16.51
N VAL A 192 8.62 -9.19 16.64
CA VAL A 192 8.92 -8.29 15.53
C VAL A 192 10.41 -7.98 15.55
N ARG A 193 11.10 -8.29 14.46
CA ARG A 193 12.50 -7.94 14.27
C ARG A 193 12.67 -6.98 13.11
N GLN A 194 13.38 -5.89 13.35
CA GLN A 194 13.85 -4.96 12.33
C GLN A 194 15.21 -5.45 11.83
N MET A 195 15.26 -5.86 10.56
CA MET A 195 16.36 -6.60 9.94
C MET A 195 17.30 -5.70 9.15
N GLN A 196 16.88 -4.48 8.82
CA GLN A 196 17.68 -3.55 8.03
C GLN A 196 19.01 -3.19 8.74
N ASP A 197 20.05 -2.89 7.97
CA ASP A 197 21.35 -2.48 8.52
C ASP A 197 21.26 -1.13 9.25
N THR A 198 21.42 -1.19 10.57
CA THR A 198 21.28 -0.06 11.48
C THR A 198 22.44 0.93 11.39
N ILE A 199 23.50 0.60 10.65
CA ILE A 199 24.60 1.53 10.33
C ILE A 199 24.10 2.59 9.33
N PHE A 200 23.20 2.22 8.43
CA PHE A 200 22.74 3.08 7.33
C PHE A 200 21.29 3.56 7.46
N GLN A 201 20.48 2.85 8.25
CA GLN A 201 19.05 3.12 8.42
C GLN A 201 18.70 3.18 9.91
N PRO A 202 17.71 3.98 10.33
CA PRO A 202 17.32 4.06 11.72
C PRO A 202 16.63 2.77 12.19
N ILE A 203 16.50 2.64 13.51
CA ILE A 203 15.46 1.81 14.11
C ILE A 203 14.17 2.60 14.04
N TYR A 204 13.18 2.05 13.35
CA TYR A 204 11.92 2.74 13.12
C TYR A 204 11.02 2.62 14.35
N ARG A 205 10.34 3.72 14.70
CA ARG A 205 9.15 3.76 15.55
C ARG A 205 7.94 3.47 14.67
N LEU A 206 7.27 2.34 14.91
CA LEU A 206 6.19 1.82 14.06
C LEU A 206 4.90 1.62 14.86
N PRO A 207 3.99 2.61 14.92
CA PRO A 207 2.65 2.39 15.44
C PRO A 207 1.82 1.58 14.43
N VAL A 208 1.34 0.41 14.84
CA VAL A 208 0.55 -0.49 13.97
C VAL A 208 -0.60 -1.12 14.74
N THR A 209 -1.61 -1.58 14.00
CA THR A 209 -2.68 -2.42 14.54
C THR A 209 -2.41 -3.88 14.18
N VAL A 210 -2.33 -4.73 15.19
CA VAL A 210 -2.30 -6.19 15.05
C VAL A 210 -3.69 -6.73 15.29
N THR A 211 -4.20 -7.52 14.36
CA THR A 211 -5.51 -8.18 14.51
C THR A 211 -5.32 -9.65 14.82
N ILE A 212 -5.91 -10.11 15.92
CA ILE A 212 -5.92 -11.52 16.34
C ILE A 212 -7.32 -12.08 16.14
N TRP A 213 -7.44 -13.06 15.27
CA TRP A 213 -8.67 -13.79 14.99
C TRP A 213 -8.74 -15.04 15.87
N GLN A 214 -9.82 -15.15 16.65
CA GLN A 214 -10.16 -16.36 17.40
C GLN A 214 -11.43 -16.93 16.80
N LYS A 215 -11.30 -17.98 15.98
CA LYS A 215 -12.36 -18.38 15.04
C LYS A 215 -12.71 -17.16 14.19
N ASP A 216 -13.97 -16.82 14.03
CA ASP A 216 -14.41 -15.68 13.20
C ASP A 216 -14.43 -14.33 13.96
N LYS A 217 -13.99 -14.30 15.23
CA LYS A 217 -13.95 -13.07 16.02
C LYS A 217 -12.59 -12.38 15.92
N ALA A 218 -12.56 -11.20 15.31
CA ALA A 218 -11.38 -10.37 15.27
C ALA A 218 -11.24 -9.47 16.52
N ASN A 219 -10.03 -9.34 17.04
CA ASN A 219 -9.70 -8.41 18.11
C ASN A 219 -8.46 -7.58 17.70
N ASP A 220 -8.60 -6.26 17.71
CA ASP A 220 -7.56 -5.35 17.26
C ASP A 220 -6.74 -4.84 18.46
N HIS A 221 -5.42 -4.89 18.32
CA HIS A 221 -4.45 -4.47 19.32
C HIS A 221 -3.50 -3.44 18.72
N ARG A 222 -3.53 -2.21 19.25
CA ARG A 222 -2.56 -1.18 18.87
C ARG A 222 -1.27 -1.39 19.63
N ILE A 223 -0.16 -1.49 18.89
CA ILE A 223 1.19 -1.61 19.46
C ILE A 223 2.10 -0.59 18.79
N THR A 224 3.25 -0.32 19.42
CA THR A 224 4.30 0.50 18.82
C THR A 224 5.62 -0.21 18.96
N ILE A 225 6.25 -0.54 17.83
CA ILE A 225 7.55 -1.17 17.79
C ILE A 225 8.59 -0.06 17.87
N THR A 226 9.55 -0.21 18.78
CA THR A 226 10.60 0.80 19.03
C THR A 226 12.00 0.22 19.10
N LYS A 227 12.14 -1.10 19.03
CA LYS A 227 13.41 -1.81 19.16
C LYS A 227 13.73 -2.64 17.91
N THR A 228 15.00 -3.03 17.81
CA THR A 228 15.49 -3.99 16.80
C THR A 228 14.82 -5.35 16.92
N ASP A 229 14.51 -5.78 18.14
CA ASP A 229 13.86 -7.05 18.44
C ASP A 229 12.91 -6.84 19.62
N GLU A 230 11.61 -6.96 19.36
CA GLU A 230 10.58 -6.70 20.34
C GLU A 230 9.53 -7.81 20.31
N THR A 231 9.15 -8.29 21.49
CA THR A 231 8.12 -9.34 21.64
C THR A 231 6.94 -8.79 22.42
N PHE A 232 5.76 -8.92 21.83
CA PHE A 232 4.48 -8.58 22.43
C PHE A 232 3.75 -9.84 22.84
N SER A 233 3.03 -9.77 23.97
CA SER A 233 2.27 -10.90 24.50
C SER A 233 0.79 -10.56 24.58
N PHE A 234 -0.04 -11.47 24.07
CA PHE A 234 -1.49 -11.34 24.07
C PHE A 234 -2.12 -12.57 24.70
N LEU A 235 -3.15 -12.36 25.52
CA LEU A 235 -3.97 -13.46 26.03
C LEU A 235 -4.85 -13.98 24.90
N ALA A 236 -4.79 -15.29 24.67
CA ALA A 236 -5.62 -15.96 23.68
C ALA A 236 -6.11 -17.29 24.26
N ALA A 237 -7.38 -17.37 24.64
CA ALA A 237 -7.93 -18.57 25.30
C ALA A 237 -7.82 -19.82 24.40
N ASP A 238 -8.03 -19.64 23.11
CA ASP A 238 -7.84 -20.64 22.07
C ASP A 238 -6.70 -20.23 21.13
N ARG A 239 -6.12 -21.19 20.42
CA ARG A 239 -5.14 -20.92 19.36
C ARG A 239 -5.77 -19.99 18.32
N PRO A 240 -5.13 -18.84 17.98
CA PRO A 240 -5.64 -17.95 16.94
C PRO A 240 -5.81 -18.66 15.59
N SER A 241 -6.86 -18.30 14.86
CA SER A 241 -7.10 -18.72 13.47
C SER A 241 -6.24 -17.91 12.49
N LEU A 242 -5.92 -16.67 12.84
CA LEU A 242 -5.00 -15.80 12.12
C LEU A 242 -4.47 -14.73 13.08
N VAL A 243 -3.19 -14.43 12.96
CA VAL A 243 -2.58 -13.21 13.49
C VAL A 243 -2.15 -12.38 12.29
N LYS A 244 -2.61 -11.14 12.21
CA LYS A 244 -2.23 -10.22 11.13
C LYS A 244 -1.53 -8.99 11.69
N PHE A 245 -0.24 -8.89 11.44
CA PHE A 245 0.55 -7.69 11.63
C PHE A 245 0.20 -6.63 10.59
N ASP A 246 0.16 -5.37 11.00
CA ASP A 246 -0.26 -4.22 10.19
C ASP A 246 -1.56 -4.53 9.42
N ASN A 247 -2.65 -4.76 10.16
CA ASN A 247 -3.92 -5.17 9.58
C ASN A 247 -4.40 -4.18 8.51
N GLU A 248 -4.12 -2.88 8.62
CA GLU A 248 -4.54 -1.94 7.58
C GLU A 248 -3.65 -1.95 6.32
N ALA A 249 -2.52 -2.68 6.34
CA ALA A 249 -1.53 -2.77 5.26
C ALA A 249 -0.99 -1.40 4.80
N GLN A 250 -0.78 -0.51 5.79
CA GLN A 250 -0.43 0.88 5.55
C GLN A 250 1.06 1.15 5.66
N LEU A 251 1.80 0.26 6.32
CA LEU A 251 3.21 0.44 6.56
C LEU A 251 3.99 0.45 5.24
N LEU A 252 4.81 1.47 5.05
CA LEU A 252 5.84 1.50 4.02
C LEU A 252 7.02 0.65 4.51
N GLY A 253 7.24 -0.52 3.92
CA GLY A 253 8.36 -1.38 4.24
C GLY A 253 8.22 -2.78 3.64
N GLU A 254 9.25 -3.60 3.87
CA GLU A 254 9.24 -5.02 3.54
C GLU A 254 8.81 -5.81 4.78
N ILE A 255 7.80 -6.67 4.65
CA ILE A 255 7.25 -7.43 5.77
C ILE A 255 7.26 -8.93 5.42
N ASP A 256 8.16 -9.66 6.05
CA ASP A 256 8.18 -11.12 6.05
C ASP A 256 7.44 -11.62 7.31
N GLU A 257 6.16 -11.91 7.16
CA GLU A 257 5.29 -12.43 8.21
C GLU A 257 5.00 -13.92 8.02
N GLU A 258 5.47 -14.75 8.95
CA GLU A 258 5.27 -16.21 8.90
C GLU A 258 3.80 -16.58 9.10
N ARG A 259 3.19 -17.13 8.04
CA ARG A 259 1.80 -17.60 8.00
C ARG A 259 1.72 -18.92 7.22
N SER A 260 0.89 -19.84 7.69
CA SER A 260 0.58 -21.08 6.99
C SER A 260 -0.36 -20.85 5.80
N SER A 261 -0.50 -21.86 4.93
CA SER A 261 -1.46 -21.77 3.84
C SER A 261 -2.91 -21.71 4.33
N GLU A 262 -3.22 -22.40 5.43
CA GLU A 262 -4.53 -22.32 6.07
C GLU A 262 -4.81 -20.91 6.62
N GLU A 263 -3.82 -20.26 7.23
CA GLU A 263 -3.94 -18.88 7.72
C GLU A 263 -4.14 -17.88 6.57
N LEU A 264 -3.41 -18.03 5.45
CA LEU A 264 -3.56 -17.18 4.26
C LEU A 264 -4.92 -17.37 3.57
N VAL A 265 -5.39 -18.61 3.47
CA VAL A 265 -6.75 -18.89 2.96
C VAL A 265 -7.80 -18.31 3.91
N PHE A 266 -7.62 -18.46 5.23
CA PHE A 266 -8.50 -17.83 6.22
C PHE A 266 -8.52 -16.31 6.08
N GLN A 267 -7.35 -15.67 5.89
CA GLN A 267 -7.21 -14.25 5.67
C GLN A 267 -8.05 -13.78 4.47
N PHE A 268 -7.97 -14.47 3.32
CA PHE A 268 -8.74 -14.07 2.14
C PHE A 268 -10.25 -13.94 2.42
N TYR A 269 -10.83 -14.88 3.18
CA TYR A 269 -12.26 -14.87 3.50
C TYR A 269 -12.65 -13.89 4.63
N HIS A 270 -11.68 -13.39 5.40
CA HIS A 270 -11.90 -12.48 6.54
C HIS A 270 -11.30 -11.09 6.33
N ALA A 271 -10.73 -10.86 5.14
CA ALA A 271 -10.04 -9.64 4.80
C ALA A 271 -10.96 -8.42 4.85
N ARG A 272 -10.47 -7.34 5.46
CA ARG A 272 -11.26 -6.10 5.63
C ARG A 272 -11.09 -5.09 4.49
N ASN A 273 -10.09 -5.27 3.64
CA ASN A 273 -9.76 -4.35 2.55
C ASN A 273 -9.10 -5.09 1.37
N TYR A 274 -8.91 -4.39 0.26
CA TYR A 274 -8.26 -4.91 -0.94
C TYR A 274 -6.87 -5.51 -0.67
N LEU A 275 -5.99 -4.79 0.02
CA LEU A 275 -4.60 -5.24 0.24
C LEU A 275 -4.54 -6.58 0.98
N GLN A 276 -5.42 -6.77 1.98
CA GLN A 276 -5.54 -8.04 2.69
C GLN A 276 -6.11 -9.18 1.82
N ARG A 277 -6.97 -8.87 0.83
CA ARG A 277 -7.50 -9.87 -0.12
C ARG A 277 -6.47 -10.23 -1.18
N ALA A 278 -5.68 -9.27 -1.65
CA ALA A 278 -4.67 -9.48 -2.69
C ALA A 278 -3.47 -10.29 -2.17
N GLU A 279 -2.99 -10.00 -0.95
CA GLU A 279 -1.77 -10.61 -0.41
C GLU A 279 -1.78 -12.17 -0.40
N PRO A 280 -2.85 -12.87 0.05
CA PRO A 280 -2.89 -14.32 -0.04
C PRO A 280 -2.82 -14.87 -1.46
N LEU A 281 -3.34 -14.14 -2.46
CA LEU A 281 -3.29 -14.56 -3.86
C LEU A 281 -1.83 -14.64 -4.32
N ASP A 282 -1.05 -13.62 -4.00
CA ASP A 282 0.36 -13.52 -4.38
C ASP A 282 1.24 -14.49 -3.57
N LEU A 283 1.03 -14.61 -2.26
CA LEU A 283 1.84 -15.50 -1.40
C LEU A 283 1.58 -17.00 -1.66
N LEU A 284 0.41 -17.36 -2.19
CA LEU A 284 0.04 -18.75 -2.48
C LEU A 284 0.27 -19.15 -3.95
N HIS A 285 0.95 -18.33 -4.76
CA HIS A 285 1.10 -18.54 -6.21
C HIS A 285 1.62 -19.94 -6.59
N ASN A 286 2.55 -20.51 -5.81
CA ASN A 286 3.12 -21.84 -6.07
C ASN A 286 2.26 -23.01 -5.54
N LYS A 287 1.09 -22.74 -4.97
CA LYS A 287 0.21 -23.73 -4.33
C LYS A 287 -1.16 -23.84 -4.98
N ALA A 288 -1.30 -23.32 -6.20
CA ALA A 288 -2.57 -23.33 -6.93
C ALA A 288 -3.18 -24.74 -7.06
N ALA A 289 -2.38 -25.81 -7.09
CA ALA A 289 -2.88 -27.19 -7.17
C ALA A 289 -3.53 -27.72 -5.88
N ASP A 290 -3.28 -27.08 -4.73
CA ASP A 290 -3.85 -27.49 -3.44
C ASP A 290 -5.36 -27.20 -3.41
N ALA A 291 -6.15 -28.14 -2.90
CA ALA A 291 -7.62 -28.04 -2.94
C ALA A 291 -8.17 -26.78 -2.21
N GLY A 292 -7.57 -26.41 -1.07
CA GLY A 292 -7.95 -25.20 -0.33
C GLY A 292 -7.60 -23.91 -1.08
N VAL A 293 -6.42 -23.87 -1.71
CA VAL A 293 -5.91 -22.70 -2.44
C VAL A 293 -6.63 -22.52 -3.77
N SER A 294 -6.81 -23.59 -4.55
CA SER A 294 -7.64 -23.57 -5.77
C SER A 294 -9.08 -23.13 -5.50
N GLY A 295 -9.68 -23.61 -4.40
CA GLY A 295 -11.00 -23.16 -3.97
C GLY A 295 -11.05 -21.66 -3.63
N MET A 296 -10.01 -21.15 -2.97
CA MET A 296 -9.84 -19.71 -2.71
C MET A 296 -9.74 -18.92 -4.02
N TYR A 297 -8.87 -19.29 -4.96
CA TYR A 297 -8.73 -18.61 -6.25
C TYR A 297 -10.06 -18.59 -7.04
N ARG A 298 -10.79 -19.71 -7.08
CA ARG A 298 -12.09 -19.75 -7.73
C ARG A 298 -13.14 -18.87 -7.05
N ASN A 299 -13.12 -18.78 -5.72
CA ASN A 299 -14.00 -17.84 -5.01
C ASN A 299 -13.60 -16.39 -5.27
N ALA A 300 -12.30 -16.10 -5.43
CA ALA A 300 -11.79 -14.79 -5.81
C ALA A 300 -12.25 -14.34 -7.21
N LEU A 301 -12.56 -15.27 -8.11
CA LEU A 301 -13.21 -14.95 -9.39
C LEU A 301 -14.62 -14.35 -9.22
N GLN A 302 -15.25 -14.47 -8.04
CA GLN A 302 -16.55 -13.88 -7.73
C GLN A 302 -16.43 -12.56 -6.96
N ASP A 303 -15.22 -12.06 -6.69
CA ASP A 303 -15.01 -10.81 -5.96
C ASP A 303 -15.58 -9.62 -6.75
N ASN A 304 -16.14 -8.63 -6.05
CA ASN A 304 -16.72 -7.44 -6.68
C ASN A 304 -15.66 -6.58 -7.39
N PHE A 305 -14.42 -6.58 -6.90
CA PHE A 305 -13.35 -5.78 -7.44
C PHE A 305 -12.60 -6.50 -8.56
N TYR A 306 -12.48 -5.85 -9.72
CA TYR A 306 -11.94 -6.48 -10.92
C TYR A 306 -10.48 -6.94 -10.75
N ALA A 307 -9.67 -6.24 -9.96
CA ALA A 307 -8.26 -6.57 -9.79
C ALA A 307 -8.06 -7.88 -9.03
N ILE A 308 -8.95 -8.20 -8.08
CA ILE A 308 -8.95 -9.50 -7.39
C ILE A 308 -9.29 -10.62 -8.37
N ARG A 309 -10.35 -10.45 -9.18
CA ARG A 309 -10.71 -11.42 -10.23
C ARG A 309 -9.57 -11.61 -11.23
N ARG A 310 -8.94 -10.51 -11.66
CA ARG A 310 -7.79 -10.53 -12.58
C ARG A 310 -6.60 -11.28 -11.98
N SER A 311 -6.22 -10.99 -10.75
CA SER A 311 -5.12 -11.66 -10.06
C SER A 311 -5.39 -13.15 -9.90
N ALA A 312 -6.61 -13.54 -9.51
CA ALA A 312 -6.98 -14.94 -9.40
C ALA A 312 -6.88 -15.69 -10.74
N LEU A 313 -7.26 -15.06 -11.85
CA LEU A 313 -7.09 -15.64 -13.19
C LEU A 313 -5.61 -15.86 -13.55
N ASP A 314 -4.73 -14.90 -13.23
CA ASP A 314 -3.30 -15.05 -13.51
C ASP A 314 -2.68 -16.21 -12.71
N HIS A 315 -3.10 -16.37 -11.45
CA HIS A 315 -2.66 -17.48 -10.60
C HIS A 315 -3.25 -18.86 -10.99
N LEU A 316 -4.28 -18.89 -11.83
CA LEU A 316 -4.84 -20.13 -12.39
C LEU A 316 -4.20 -20.53 -13.74
N ARG A 317 -3.13 -19.85 -14.16
CA ARG A 317 -2.37 -20.20 -15.36
C ARG A 317 -1.74 -21.58 -15.25
N ALA A 318 -1.79 -22.33 -16.36
CA ALA A 318 -1.30 -23.70 -16.44
C ALA A 318 -1.79 -24.62 -15.29
N TYR A 319 -2.99 -24.38 -14.76
CA TYR A 319 -3.52 -25.08 -13.59
C TYR A 319 -3.55 -26.60 -13.78
N ARG A 320 -2.98 -27.33 -12.80
CA ARG A 320 -2.89 -28.81 -12.80
C ARG A 320 -3.54 -29.47 -11.59
N GLY A 321 -4.32 -28.73 -10.81
CA GLY A 321 -5.01 -29.25 -9.62
C GLY A 321 -6.25 -30.06 -9.95
N SER A 322 -7.09 -30.29 -8.94
CA SER A 322 -8.33 -31.06 -9.09
C SER A 322 -9.34 -30.39 -10.03
N ALA A 323 -10.08 -31.20 -10.79
CA ALA A 323 -11.13 -30.77 -11.73
C ALA A 323 -10.69 -29.70 -12.78
N PRO A 324 -9.58 -29.92 -13.52
CA PRO A 324 -9.02 -28.92 -14.42
C PRO A 324 -9.98 -28.51 -15.56
N THR A 325 -10.83 -29.43 -16.02
CA THR A 325 -11.85 -29.14 -17.03
C THR A 325 -12.92 -28.18 -16.52
N ALA A 326 -13.33 -28.31 -15.25
CA ALA A 326 -14.31 -27.42 -14.63
C ALA A 326 -13.72 -26.02 -14.46
N VAL A 327 -12.49 -25.92 -13.92
CA VAL A 327 -11.77 -24.65 -13.79
C VAL A 327 -11.61 -23.96 -15.13
N ARG A 328 -11.26 -24.70 -16.19
CA ARG A 328 -11.17 -24.15 -17.55
C ARG A 328 -12.51 -23.60 -18.04
N SER A 329 -13.61 -24.30 -17.77
CA SER A 329 -14.96 -23.83 -18.12
C SER A 329 -15.35 -22.55 -17.36
N GLU A 330 -14.96 -22.43 -16.09
CA GLU A 330 -15.16 -21.21 -15.30
C GLU A 330 -14.38 -20.04 -15.92
N ILE A 331 -13.11 -20.24 -16.27
CA ILE A 331 -12.28 -19.19 -16.91
C ILE A 331 -12.88 -18.75 -18.27
N GLN A 332 -13.40 -19.68 -19.07
CA GLN A 332 -14.07 -19.35 -20.35
C GLN A 332 -15.27 -18.43 -20.17
N HIS A 333 -16.03 -18.58 -19.08
CA HIS A 333 -17.12 -17.66 -18.77
C HIS A 333 -16.59 -16.22 -18.57
N PHE A 334 -15.55 -16.04 -17.77
CA PHE A 334 -14.96 -14.72 -17.53
C PHE A 334 -14.37 -14.07 -18.78
N ALA A 335 -13.82 -14.86 -19.71
CA ALA A 335 -13.31 -14.35 -20.98
C ALA A 335 -14.39 -13.66 -21.85
N THR A 336 -15.67 -14.00 -21.66
CA THR A 336 -16.78 -13.50 -22.50
C THR A 336 -17.76 -12.61 -21.76
N ALA A 337 -17.92 -12.79 -20.44
CA ALA A 337 -19.02 -12.19 -19.68
C ALA A 337 -18.58 -11.19 -18.60
N ASP A 338 -17.30 -11.14 -18.21
CA ASP A 338 -16.88 -10.19 -17.17
C ASP A 338 -17.09 -8.74 -17.63
N PRO A 339 -17.63 -7.84 -16.79
CA PRO A 339 -17.80 -6.43 -17.16
C PRO A 339 -16.48 -5.72 -17.44
N SER A 340 -15.40 -6.10 -16.76
CA SER A 340 -14.07 -5.50 -16.94
C SER A 340 -13.33 -6.11 -18.13
N SER A 341 -12.94 -5.27 -19.09
CA SER A 341 -12.14 -5.72 -20.24
C SER A 341 -10.79 -6.30 -19.83
N ALA A 342 -10.17 -5.78 -18.77
CA ALA A 342 -8.92 -6.31 -18.24
C ALA A 342 -9.06 -7.73 -17.66
N VAL A 343 -10.21 -8.04 -17.04
CA VAL A 343 -10.49 -9.41 -16.58
C VAL A 343 -10.71 -10.34 -17.76
N ARG A 344 -11.48 -9.90 -18.77
CA ARG A 344 -11.67 -10.67 -20.01
C ARG A 344 -10.33 -10.96 -20.71
N ALA A 345 -9.47 -9.96 -20.84
CA ALA A 345 -8.14 -10.09 -21.44
C ALA A 345 -7.27 -11.08 -20.67
N GLN A 346 -7.21 -10.98 -19.34
CA GLN A 346 -6.46 -11.91 -18.51
C GLN A 346 -7.00 -13.33 -18.62
N ALA A 347 -8.32 -13.53 -18.64
CA ALA A 347 -8.91 -14.86 -18.81
C ALA A 347 -8.49 -15.52 -20.13
N ILE A 348 -8.42 -14.75 -21.22
CA ILE A 348 -7.92 -15.25 -22.51
C ILE A 348 -6.45 -15.65 -22.40
N THR A 349 -5.60 -14.81 -21.80
CA THR A 349 -4.19 -15.13 -21.54
C THR A 349 -4.04 -16.41 -20.71
N THR A 350 -4.86 -16.57 -19.68
CA THR A 350 -4.88 -17.77 -18.83
C THR A 350 -5.31 -19.03 -19.57
N LEU A 351 -6.27 -18.93 -20.50
CA LEU A 351 -6.69 -20.07 -21.33
C LEU A 351 -5.65 -20.47 -22.39
N ALA A 352 -4.75 -19.55 -22.74
CA ALA A 352 -3.70 -19.76 -23.73
C ALA A 352 -2.43 -20.39 -23.13
N SER A 353 -2.26 -20.36 -21.80
CA SER A 353 -1.19 -21.06 -21.06
C SER A 353 -1.54 -22.52 -20.82
#